data_AF-A0A1G5AVT9-F1
#
_entry.id   AF-A0A1G5AVT9-F1
#
_cell.length_a   1.000
_cell.length_b   1.000
_cell.length_c   1.000
_cell.angle_alpha   90.00
_cell.angle_beta   90.00
_cell.angle_gamma   90.00
#
_symmetry.space_group_name_H-M   'P 1'
#
loop_
_entity.id
_entity.type
_entity.pdbx_description
1 polymer ?
#
loop_
_entity_poly.entity_id
_entity_poly.type
_entity_poly.pdbx_seq_one_letter_code
_entity_poly.pdbx_strand_id
1 'polypeptide(L)'
;MGKISIITINYNNKTGLEKTIGSVLSQKGVDFEYVVIDGNSKDGSREVVEQYKSQVAYALSEPDTGIYNAMNKGIRAATGDYLLFLNSGDTLLEQDTLAKAAALIDGQYDFYYGNQIYLSNRSNQIEHWIAPEQVSLGFFVDNSLPHQATFIRRTLFEKFGMYNENLKIASDWEFFTVAICLHKASYKHIGMVVADYDFTGISSNPDSYNLVQSEKKIVMERYFGMNAEEFDLMSEMKLKRVRNLLYIKKFRWPWKLLKGFSNILLAFLPKPNKR
;
A
#
# COMPACT_ATOMS: atom_id res chain seq x y z
N MET A 1 0.90 -17.99 -15.71
CA MET A 1 1.21 -16.79 -14.90
C MET A 1 0.12 -15.80 -15.18
N GLY A 2 -0.41 -15.13 -14.15
CA GLY A 2 -1.41 -14.09 -14.37
C GLY A 2 -0.75 -12.83 -14.93
N LYS A 3 -1.40 -12.15 -15.87
CA LYS A 3 -0.92 -10.89 -16.44
C LYS A 3 -0.97 -9.79 -15.37
N ILE A 4 0.10 -9.00 -15.20
CA ILE A 4 0.11 -7.87 -14.25
C ILE A 4 -0.22 -6.59 -15.01
N SER A 5 -1.16 -5.79 -14.48
CA SER A 5 -1.42 -4.42 -14.95
C SER A 5 -0.89 -3.42 -13.93
N ILE A 6 -0.05 -2.51 -14.40
CA ILE A 6 0.46 -1.40 -13.62
C ILE A 6 -0.41 -0.20 -13.93
N ILE A 7 -0.87 0.49 -12.90
CA ILE A 7 -1.73 1.67 -13.04
C ILE A 7 -0.99 2.85 -12.40
N THR A 8 -0.67 3.85 -13.21
CA THR A 8 -0.13 5.14 -12.74
C THR A 8 -1.20 6.20 -12.89
N ILE A 9 -1.56 6.85 -11.78
CA ILE A 9 -2.34 8.08 -11.81
C ILE A 9 -1.42 9.29 -11.62
N ASN A 10 -1.80 10.42 -12.22
CA ASN A 10 -1.05 11.67 -12.14
C ASN A 10 -1.97 12.89 -12.09
N TYR A 11 -1.61 13.87 -11.27
CA TYR A 11 -2.19 15.21 -11.30
C TYR A 11 -1.15 16.25 -10.92
N ASN A 12 -0.79 17.12 -11.86
CA ASN A 12 0.21 18.17 -11.71
C ASN A 12 1.54 17.71 -11.07
N ASN A 13 2.04 16.54 -11.49
CA ASN A 13 3.35 16.03 -11.10
C ASN A 13 4.14 15.50 -12.31
N LYS A 14 4.47 16.38 -13.26
CA LYS A 14 5.20 16.03 -14.48
C LYS A 14 6.49 15.27 -14.20
N THR A 15 7.33 15.80 -13.31
CA THR A 15 8.63 15.21 -12.99
C THR A 15 8.47 13.82 -12.36
N GLY A 16 7.51 13.66 -11.44
CA GLY A 16 7.18 12.36 -10.86
C GLY A 16 6.68 11.39 -11.92
N LEU A 17 5.85 11.85 -12.86
CA LEU A 17 5.29 11.01 -13.92
C LEU A 17 6.38 10.48 -14.85
N GLU A 18 7.32 11.34 -15.26
CA GLU A 18 8.47 10.94 -16.08
C GLU A 18 9.33 9.89 -15.35
N LYS A 19 9.58 10.10 -14.04
CA LYS A 19 10.32 9.15 -13.20
C LYS A 19 9.61 7.79 -13.12
N THR A 20 8.30 7.80 -12.84
CA THR A 20 7.47 6.60 -12.70
C THR A 20 7.40 5.82 -14.01
N ILE A 21 7.05 6.49 -15.12
CA ILE A 21 6.99 5.86 -16.46
C ILE A 21 8.33 5.24 -16.82
N GLY A 22 9.44 5.97 -16.60
CA GLY A 22 10.78 5.45 -16.87
C GLY A 22 11.08 4.17 -16.09
N SER A 23 10.71 4.12 -14.80
CA SER A 23 10.92 2.92 -13.98
C SER A 23 10.11 1.71 -14.47
N VAL A 24 8.87 1.93 -14.92
CA VAL A 24 7.98 0.88 -15.41
C VAL A 24 8.42 0.38 -16.78
N LEU A 25 8.68 1.27 -17.74
CA LEU A 25 9.11 0.88 -19.08
C LEU A 25 10.52 0.28 -19.11
N SER A 26 11.33 0.49 -18.07
CA SER A 26 12.65 -0.14 -17.94
C SER A 26 12.61 -1.60 -17.46
N GLN A 27 11.45 -2.12 -17.09
CA GLN A 27 11.31 -3.49 -16.57
C GLN A 27 11.61 -4.54 -17.65
N LYS A 28 12.25 -5.64 -17.23
CA LYS A 28 12.76 -6.71 -18.10
C LYS A 28 12.35 -8.09 -17.58
N GLY A 29 12.28 -9.06 -18.48
CA GLY A 29 12.07 -10.47 -18.14
C GLY A 29 10.63 -10.83 -17.75
N VAL A 30 9.67 -9.95 -18.03
CA VAL A 30 8.25 -10.18 -17.75
C VAL A 30 7.38 -9.32 -18.68
N ASP A 31 6.26 -9.90 -19.14
CA ASP A 31 5.23 -9.15 -19.86
C ASP A 31 4.25 -8.54 -18.85
N PHE A 32 3.92 -7.26 -19.06
CA PHE A 32 2.97 -6.52 -18.24
C PHE A 32 2.14 -5.57 -19.10
N GLU A 33 1.00 -5.16 -18.57
CA GLU A 33 0.20 -4.07 -19.12
C GLU A 33 0.49 -2.79 -18.35
N TYR A 34 0.59 -1.67 -19.05
CA TYR A 34 0.77 -0.38 -18.42
C TYR A 34 -0.35 0.59 -18.78
N VAL A 35 -0.99 1.13 -17.75
CA VAL A 35 -2.13 2.04 -17.81
C VAL A 35 -1.74 3.37 -17.14
N VAL A 36 -1.88 4.48 -17.86
CA VAL A 36 -1.58 5.82 -17.36
C VAL A 36 -2.83 6.69 -17.41
N ILE A 37 -3.21 7.27 -16.27
CA ILE A 37 -4.36 8.16 -16.12
C ILE A 37 -3.89 9.51 -15.59
N ASP A 38 -4.09 10.57 -16.36
CA ASP A 38 -3.80 11.95 -15.97
C ASP A 38 -5.08 12.73 -15.70
N GLY A 39 -5.15 13.41 -14.56
CA GLY A 39 -6.29 14.21 -14.10
C GLY A 39 -6.47 15.55 -14.81
N ASN A 40 -6.12 15.62 -16.10
CA ASN A 40 -6.15 16.83 -16.93
C ASN A 40 -5.20 17.92 -16.39
N SER A 41 -3.97 17.52 -16.06
CA SER A 41 -2.90 18.37 -15.49
C SER A 41 -2.54 19.57 -16.37
N LYS A 42 -1.89 20.58 -15.79
CA LYS A 42 -1.53 21.86 -16.46
C LYS A 42 -0.04 22.18 -16.45
N ASP A 43 0.78 21.26 -15.94
CA ASP A 43 2.20 21.43 -15.67
C ASP A 43 3.11 20.80 -16.74
N GLY A 44 2.54 20.38 -17.87
CA GLY A 44 3.25 19.66 -18.92
C GLY A 44 3.10 18.13 -18.84
N SER A 45 2.34 17.59 -17.88
CA SER A 45 2.14 16.14 -17.78
C SER A 45 1.37 15.53 -18.96
N ARG A 46 0.51 16.30 -19.64
CA ARG A 46 -0.27 15.78 -20.77
C ARG A 46 0.61 15.47 -21.97
N GLU A 47 1.59 16.33 -22.21
CA GLU A 47 2.62 16.19 -23.22
C GLU A 47 3.47 14.94 -22.95
N VAL A 48 3.78 14.67 -21.68
CA VAL A 48 4.43 13.42 -21.25
C VAL A 48 3.55 12.20 -21.57
N VAL A 49 2.26 12.23 -21.20
CA VAL A 49 1.33 11.13 -21.50
C VAL A 49 1.25 10.86 -23.01
N GLU A 50 1.13 11.91 -23.83
CA GLU A 50 1.06 11.76 -25.28
C GLU A 50 2.37 11.22 -25.87
N GLN A 51 3.53 11.65 -25.36
CA GLN A 51 4.84 11.15 -25.76
C GLN A 51 4.99 9.64 -25.55
N TYR A 52 4.47 9.10 -24.45
CA TYR A 52 4.59 7.68 -24.10
C TYR A 52 3.40 6.81 -24.55
N LYS A 53 2.40 7.39 -25.19
CA LYS A 53 1.14 6.73 -25.56
C LYS A 53 1.30 5.45 -26.39
N SER A 54 2.32 5.38 -27.24
CA SER A 54 2.62 4.19 -28.05
C SER A 54 3.35 3.08 -27.29
N GLN A 55 3.88 3.38 -26.11
CA GLN A 55 4.63 2.45 -25.24
C GLN A 55 3.77 1.93 -24.08
N VAL A 56 2.57 2.48 -23.89
CA VAL A 56 1.63 2.05 -22.85
C VAL A 56 0.42 1.40 -23.51
N ALA A 57 -0.23 0.48 -22.80
CA ALA A 57 -1.41 -0.21 -23.30
C ALA A 57 -2.65 0.70 -23.30
N TYR A 58 -2.72 1.62 -22.35
CA TYR A 58 -3.80 2.59 -22.24
C TYR A 58 -3.30 3.90 -21.64
N ALA A 59 -3.73 5.01 -22.22
CA ALA A 59 -3.43 6.35 -21.73
C ALA A 59 -4.68 7.24 -21.83
N LEU A 60 -5.00 7.95 -20.75
CA LEU A 60 -6.13 8.86 -20.70
C LEU A 60 -5.75 10.13 -19.94
N SER A 61 -6.03 11.30 -20.50
CA SER A 61 -5.93 12.59 -19.80
C SER A 61 -7.27 13.29 -19.85
N GLU A 62 -7.97 13.35 -18.71
CA GLU A 62 -9.27 13.99 -18.57
C GLU A 62 -9.53 14.39 -17.11
N PRO A 63 -10.43 15.36 -16.83
CA PRO A 63 -10.69 15.78 -15.46
C PRO A 63 -11.13 14.60 -14.57
N ASP A 64 -10.64 14.57 -13.34
CA ASP A 64 -11.10 13.66 -12.29
C ASP A 64 -11.66 14.43 -11.09
N THR A 65 -12.37 13.72 -10.22
CA THR A 65 -12.94 14.26 -8.97
C THR A 65 -12.06 13.96 -7.76
N GLY A 66 -10.84 13.47 -7.99
CA GLY A 66 -9.86 13.08 -6.98
C GLY A 66 -9.11 11.78 -7.31
N ILE A 67 -8.15 11.44 -6.44
CA ILE A 67 -7.23 10.30 -6.53
C ILE A 67 -7.96 9.00 -6.88
N TYR A 68 -9.02 8.67 -6.15
CA TYR A 68 -9.71 7.40 -6.34
C TYR A 68 -10.58 7.36 -7.60
N ASN A 69 -11.04 8.51 -8.11
CA ASN A 69 -11.67 8.58 -9.42
C ASN A 69 -10.67 8.22 -10.53
N ALA A 70 -9.44 8.78 -10.46
CA ALA A 70 -8.37 8.42 -11.38
C ALA A 70 -7.98 6.93 -11.26
N MET A 71 -7.84 6.41 -10.04
CA MET A 71 -7.54 4.97 -9.84
C MET A 71 -8.65 4.08 -10.39
N ASN A 72 -9.91 4.44 -10.19
CA ASN A 72 -11.06 3.70 -10.72
C ASN A 72 -11.12 3.72 -12.25
N LYS A 73 -10.72 4.82 -12.91
CA LYS A 73 -10.55 4.83 -14.38
C LYS A 73 -9.48 3.83 -14.81
N GLY A 74 -8.35 3.79 -14.08
CA GLY A 74 -7.29 2.82 -14.31
C GLY A 74 -7.76 1.37 -14.13
N ILE A 75 -8.50 1.07 -13.06
CA ILE A 75 -9.06 -0.26 -12.79
C ILE A 75 -9.95 -0.73 -13.94
N ARG A 76 -10.80 0.16 -14.47
CA ARG A 76 -11.71 -0.17 -15.58
C ARG A 76 -10.98 -0.43 -16.91
N ALA A 77 -9.84 0.22 -17.12
CA ALA A 77 -9.03 0.03 -18.31
C ALA A 77 -8.11 -1.21 -18.24
N ALA A 78 -7.78 -1.66 -17.03
CA ALA A 78 -6.84 -2.76 -16.82
C ALA A 78 -7.45 -4.14 -17.13
N THR A 79 -6.67 -5.00 -17.78
CA THR A 79 -7.07 -6.36 -18.19
C THR A 79 -6.27 -7.47 -17.50
N GLY A 80 -5.22 -7.13 -16.75
CA GLY A 80 -4.41 -8.08 -16.00
C GLY A 80 -5.17 -8.79 -14.89
N ASP A 81 -4.67 -9.95 -14.48
CA ASP A 81 -5.18 -10.73 -13.35
C ASP A 81 -4.89 -10.07 -12.01
N TYR A 82 -3.76 -9.35 -11.93
CA TYR A 82 -3.35 -8.56 -10.77
C TYR A 82 -3.08 -7.12 -11.16
N LEU A 83 -3.53 -6.20 -10.32
CA LEU A 83 -3.31 -4.76 -10.45
C LEU A 83 -2.23 -4.33 -9.45
N LEU A 84 -1.26 -3.55 -9.92
CA LEU A 84 -0.30 -2.84 -9.10
C LEU A 84 -0.49 -1.34 -9.33
N PHE A 85 -0.73 -0.57 -8.29
CA PHE A 85 -0.79 0.88 -8.39
C PHE A 85 0.61 1.44 -8.16
N LEU A 86 1.06 2.36 -9.01
CA LEU A 86 2.35 3.03 -8.85
C LEU A 86 2.14 4.48 -9.27
N ASN A 87 1.81 5.33 -8.30
CA ASN A 87 1.37 6.69 -8.57
C ASN A 87 2.57 7.56 -8.97
N SER A 88 2.29 8.67 -9.66
CA SER A 88 3.31 9.63 -10.09
C SER A 88 4.22 10.06 -8.94
N GLY A 89 5.52 9.80 -9.09
CA GLY A 89 6.56 9.99 -8.06
C GLY A 89 7.19 8.68 -7.58
N ASP A 90 6.37 7.63 -7.47
CA ASP A 90 6.81 6.30 -7.05
C ASP A 90 7.56 5.59 -8.17
N THR A 91 8.51 4.71 -7.82
CA THR A 91 9.26 3.91 -8.80
C THR A 91 9.40 2.47 -8.38
N LEU A 92 9.45 1.56 -9.36
CA LEU A 92 9.92 0.20 -9.12
C LEU A 92 11.41 0.23 -8.79
N LEU A 93 11.84 -0.61 -7.84
CA LEU A 93 13.19 -0.53 -7.28
C LEU A 93 14.30 -0.85 -8.29
N GLU A 94 14.15 -1.94 -9.05
CA GLU A 94 15.15 -2.47 -9.97
C GLU A 94 14.49 -2.85 -11.30
N GLN A 95 15.28 -2.99 -12.38
CA GLN A 95 14.76 -3.32 -13.72
C GLN A 95 14.18 -4.75 -13.83
N ASP A 96 14.37 -5.61 -12.83
CA ASP A 96 13.83 -6.96 -12.78
C ASP A 96 12.83 -7.15 -11.62
N THR A 97 12.41 -6.07 -10.95
CA THR A 97 11.46 -6.10 -9.83
C THR A 97 10.18 -6.84 -10.21
N LEU A 98 9.58 -6.54 -11.37
CA LEU A 98 8.35 -7.21 -11.77
C LEU A 98 8.56 -8.68 -12.12
N ALA A 99 9.69 -9.04 -12.72
CA ALA A 99 10.02 -10.44 -13.02
C ALA A 99 10.19 -11.26 -11.74
N LYS A 100 10.89 -10.69 -10.74
CA LYS A 100 11.02 -11.27 -9.39
C LYS A 100 9.66 -11.43 -8.72
N ALA A 101 8.81 -10.41 -8.75
CA ALA A 101 7.47 -10.47 -8.16
C ALA A 101 6.60 -11.52 -8.86
N ALA A 102 6.60 -11.55 -10.19
CA ALA A 102 5.82 -12.49 -10.98
C ALA A 102 6.20 -13.96 -10.72
N ALA A 103 7.48 -14.23 -10.42
CA ALA A 103 7.94 -15.56 -10.00
C ALA A 103 7.41 -16.00 -8.62
N LEU A 104 7.02 -15.04 -7.76
CA LEU A 104 6.49 -15.29 -6.40
C LEU A 104 4.95 -15.32 -6.36
N ILE A 105 4.30 -14.76 -7.37
CA ILE A 105 2.84 -14.71 -7.54
C ILE A 105 2.35 -16.00 -8.20
N ASP A 106 2.05 -16.99 -7.37
CA ASP A 106 1.53 -18.30 -7.80
C ASP A 106 0.03 -18.29 -8.19
N GLY A 107 -0.64 -17.15 -8.08
CA GLY A 107 -2.05 -16.96 -8.41
C GLY A 107 -3.04 -17.50 -7.37
N GLN A 108 -2.58 -18.07 -6.26
CA GLN A 108 -3.43 -18.67 -5.21
C GLN A 108 -4.05 -17.65 -4.25
N TYR A 109 -3.45 -16.46 -4.10
CA TYR A 109 -3.87 -15.47 -3.11
C TYR A 109 -4.52 -14.25 -3.76
N ASP A 110 -5.46 -13.63 -3.06
CA ASP A 110 -6.17 -12.43 -3.54
C ASP A 110 -5.27 -11.19 -3.50
N PHE A 111 -4.35 -11.14 -2.54
CA PHE A 111 -3.31 -10.11 -2.43
C PHE A 111 -1.92 -10.73 -2.32
N TYR A 112 -0.97 -10.17 -3.06
CA TYR A 112 0.46 -10.35 -2.77
C TYR A 112 1.04 -8.99 -2.43
N TYR A 113 1.73 -8.87 -1.31
CA TYR A 113 2.34 -7.59 -0.94
C TYR A 113 3.80 -7.77 -0.59
N GLY A 114 4.62 -6.85 -1.07
CA GLY A 114 6.02 -6.75 -0.73
C GLY A 114 6.28 -5.64 0.28
N ASN A 115 7.52 -5.19 0.27
CA ASN A 115 8.04 -4.11 1.08
C ASN A 115 8.25 -2.86 0.22
N GLN A 116 8.43 -1.72 0.86
CA GLN A 116 8.80 -0.48 0.20
C GLN A 116 9.98 0.17 0.92
N ILE A 117 10.70 1.00 0.19
CA ILE A 117 11.64 1.96 0.78
C ILE A 117 11.14 3.38 0.56
N TYR A 118 11.61 4.32 1.37
CA TYR A 118 11.38 5.74 1.15
C TYR A 118 12.53 6.57 1.72
N LEU A 119 12.74 7.76 1.17
CA LEU A 119 13.68 8.73 1.75
C LEU A 119 13.00 9.43 2.93
N SER A 120 13.55 9.24 4.12
CA SER A 120 13.02 9.85 5.34
C SER A 120 13.48 11.28 5.50
N ASN A 121 12.51 12.20 5.61
CA ASN A 121 12.77 13.62 5.86
C ASN A 121 13.48 13.88 7.21
N ARG A 122 13.38 12.94 8.16
CA ARG A 122 13.97 13.11 9.51
C ARG A 122 15.44 12.68 9.55
N SER A 123 15.76 11.59 8.88
CA SER A 123 17.10 10.99 8.92
C SER A 123 17.94 11.34 7.69
N ASN A 124 17.32 11.85 6.61
CA ASN A 124 17.92 12.00 5.29
C ASN A 124 18.57 10.70 4.79
N GLN A 125 17.95 9.56 5.14
CA GLN A 125 18.39 8.21 4.81
C GLN A 125 17.24 7.41 4.24
N ILE A 126 17.58 6.37 3.49
CA ILE A 126 16.62 5.38 3.00
C ILE A 126 16.13 4.56 4.19
N GLU A 127 14.84 4.60 4.44
CA GLU A 127 14.18 3.76 5.44
C GLU A 127 13.41 2.63 4.75
N HIS A 128 13.37 1.47 5.40
CA HIS A 128 12.67 0.29 4.92
C HIS A 128 11.38 0.11 5.70
N TRP A 129 10.25 0.08 4.98
CA TRP A 129 8.98 -0.37 5.54
C TRP A 129 8.77 -1.84 5.18
N ILE A 130 8.89 -2.70 6.18
CA ILE A 130 8.69 -4.15 6.05
C ILE A 130 7.27 -4.50 6.51
N ALA A 131 6.44 -4.95 5.57
CA ALA A 131 5.08 -5.36 5.89
C ALA A 131 5.09 -6.68 6.70
N PRO A 132 4.20 -6.86 7.68
CA PRO A 132 4.18 -8.06 8.49
C PRO A 132 3.65 -9.27 7.69
N GLU A 133 4.11 -10.47 8.03
CA GLU A 133 3.61 -11.75 7.48
C GLU A 133 2.13 -11.98 7.76
N GLN A 134 1.61 -11.40 8.85
CA GLN A 134 0.21 -11.50 9.25
C GLN A 134 -0.33 -10.11 9.57
N VAL A 135 -1.46 -9.77 8.95
CA VAL A 135 -2.20 -8.56 9.23
C VAL A 135 -3.48 -8.88 10.00
N SER A 136 -3.98 -7.90 10.73
CA SER A 136 -5.21 -8.00 11.52
C SER A 136 -5.93 -6.66 11.52
N LEU A 137 -7.18 -6.61 11.99
CA LEU A 137 -7.87 -5.34 12.18
C LEU A 137 -7.05 -4.38 13.06
N GLY A 138 -6.39 -4.91 14.09
CA GLY A 138 -5.46 -4.14 14.90
C GLY A 138 -4.31 -3.54 14.08
N PHE A 139 -3.71 -4.28 13.14
CA PHE A 139 -2.69 -3.72 12.23
C PHE A 139 -3.23 -2.52 11.45
N PHE A 140 -4.45 -2.65 10.89
CA PHE A 140 -5.07 -1.61 10.05
C PHE A 140 -5.48 -0.34 10.81
N VAL A 141 -5.63 -0.38 12.14
CA VAL A 141 -5.85 0.86 12.92
C VAL A 141 -4.74 1.87 12.66
N ASP A 142 -3.48 1.45 12.83
CA ASP A 142 -2.34 2.37 12.74
C ASP A 142 -1.61 2.30 11.40
N ASN A 143 -1.84 1.26 10.60
CA ASN A 143 -1.07 0.99 9.38
C ASN A 143 -1.98 0.67 8.19
N SER A 144 -1.35 0.48 7.03
CA SER A 144 -1.96 -0.09 5.83
C SER A 144 -0.97 -1.07 5.20
N LEU A 145 -1.46 -1.89 4.26
CA LEU A 145 -0.56 -2.53 3.32
C LEU A 145 0.06 -1.46 2.42
N PRO A 146 1.33 -1.64 1.99
CA PRO A 146 1.99 -0.71 1.09
C PRO A 146 1.30 -0.76 -0.29
N HIS A 147 0.46 0.22 -0.61
CA HIS A 147 -0.39 0.21 -1.82
C HIS A 147 0.43 0.01 -3.09
N GLN A 148 1.53 0.75 -3.20
CA GLN A 148 2.50 0.69 -4.30
C GLN A 148 3.40 -0.54 -4.34
N ALA A 149 3.29 -1.42 -3.34
CA ALA A 149 3.96 -2.72 -3.29
C ALA A 149 2.96 -3.87 -3.15
N THR A 150 1.66 -3.64 -3.39
CA THR A 150 0.60 -4.64 -3.26
C THR A 150 -0.02 -4.94 -4.63
N PHE A 151 0.11 -6.19 -5.05
CA PHE A 151 -0.55 -6.77 -6.21
C PHE A 151 -1.94 -7.27 -5.81
N ILE A 152 -2.98 -6.64 -6.35
CA ILE A 152 -4.38 -6.86 -6.00
C ILE A 152 -5.05 -7.68 -7.10
N ARG A 153 -5.65 -8.83 -6.77
CA ARG A 153 -6.42 -9.60 -7.75
C ARG A 153 -7.54 -8.72 -8.33
N ARG A 154 -7.55 -8.53 -9.65
CA ARG A 154 -8.46 -7.60 -10.34
C ARG A 154 -9.93 -7.88 -10.03
N THR A 155 -10.32 -9.15 -9.98
CA THR A 155 -11.71 -9.57 -9.72
C THR A 155 -12.23 -9.18 -8.33
N LEU A 156 -11.38 -8.74 -7.40
CA LEU A 156 -11.83 -8.19 -6.12
C LEU A 156 -12.59 -6.87 -6.29
N PHE A 157 -12.25 -6.05 -7.29
CA PHE A 157 -12.96 -4.79 -7.55
C PHE A 157 -14.37 -5.03 -8.13
N GLU A 158 -14.58 -6.15 -8.82
CA GLU A 158 -15.91 -6.60 -9.24
C GLU A 158 -16.70 -7.17 -8.04
N LYS A 159 -16.01 -7.88 -7.14
CA LYS A 159 -16.63 -8.57 -5.98
C LYS A 159 -16.99 -7.63 -4.82
N PHE A 160 -16.09 -6.70 -4.48
CA PHE A 160 -16.20 -5.84 -3.31
C PHE A 160 -16.47 -4.37 -3.65
N GLY A 161 -16.47 -4.04 -4.95
CA GLY A 161 -16.64 -2.68 -5.44
C GLY A 161 -15.31 -1.99 -5.72
N MET A 162 -15.42 -0.88 -6.45
CA MET A 162 -14.30 0.02 -6.77
C MET A 162 -13.87 0.81 -5.53
N TYR A 163 -12.78 1.58 -5.62
CA TYR A 163 -12.43 2.51 -4.55
C TYR A 163 -13.56 3.52 -4.34
N ASN A 164 -13.93 3.73 -3.07
CA ASN A 164 -14.91 4.70 -2.65
C ASN A 164 -14.41 6.13 -2.88
N GLU A 165 -15.00 6.81 -3.88
CA GLU A 165 -14.63 8.18 -4.29
C GLU A 165 -15.12 9.27 -3.30
N ASN A 166 -15.92 8.90 -2.29
CA ASN A 166 -16.31 9.82 -1.22
C ASN A 166 -15.20 9.99 -0.18
N LEU A 167 -14.25 9.05 -0.11
CA LEU A 167 -13.03 9.19 0.67
C LEU A 167 -11.99 9.94 -0.16
N LYS A 168 -11.21 10.80 0.48
CA LYS A 168 -10.16 11.60 -0.16
C LYS A 168 -8.79 10.98 -0.03
N ILE A 169 -8.54 10.19 1.03
CA ILE A 169 -7.19 9.70 1.32
C ILE A 169 -7.10 8.30 1.96
N ALA A 170 -8.23 7.67 2.31
CA ALA A 170 -8.23 6.36 2.97
C ALA A 170 -8.96 5.23 2.22
N SER A 171 -9.25 5.37 0.93
CA SER A 171 -10.05 4.38 0.15
C SER A 171 -9.30 3.09 -0.18
N ASP A 172 -8.00 3.18 -0.46
CA ASP A 172 -7.11 2.02 -0.59
C ASP A 172 -7.01 1.25 0.73
N TRP A 173 -6.87 1.98 1.84
CA TRP A 173 -6.91 1.41 3.18
C TRP A 173 -8.27 0.78 3.51
N GLU A 174 -9.39 1.43 3.16
CA GLU A 174 -10.75 0.88 3.30
C GLU A 174 -10.84 -0.46 2.57
N PHE A 175 -10.42 -0.48 1.30
CA PHE A 175 -10.48 -1.67 0.46
C PHE A 175 -9.69 -2.84 1.07
N PHE A 176 -8.45 -2.61 1.52
CA PHE A 176 -7.65 -3.66 2.17
C PHE A 176 -8.28 -4.12 3.48
N THR A 177 -8.71 -3.19 4.32
CA THR A 177 -9.28 -3.50 5.64
C THR A 177 -10.55 -4.32 5.50
N VAL A 178 -11.47 -3.91 4.62
CA VAL A 178 -12.73 -4.61 4.37
C VAL A 178 -12.49 -5.96 3.69
N ALA A 179 -11.70 -6.01 2.61
CA ALA A 179 -11.45 -7.26 1.91
C ALA A 179 -10.80 -8.32 2.82
N ILE A 180 -9.77 -7.94 3.58
CA ILE A 180 -9.01 -8.88 4.41
C ILE A 180 -9.71 -9.17 5.74
N CYS A 181 -10.13 -8.13 6.48
CA CYS A 181 -10.62 -8.32 7.84
C CYS A 181 -12.08 -8.75 7.89
N LEU A 182 -12.94 -8.20 7.01
CA LEU A 182 -14.36 -8.54 6.96
C LEU A 182 -14.62 -9.74 6.05
N HIS A 183 -14.09 -9.73 4.83
CA HIS A 183 -14.39 -10.76 3.83
C HIS A 183 -13.38 -11.90 3.74
N LYS A 184 -12.33 -11.88 4.58
CA LYS A 184 -11.30 -12.93 4.67
C LYS A 184 -10.62 -13.22 3.32
N ALA A 185 -10.44 -12.18 2.50
CA ALA A 185 -9.63 -12.28 1.29
C ALA A 185 -8.22 -12.79 1.65
N SER A 186 -7.73 -13.73 0.86
CA SER A 186 -6.46 -14.39 1.09
C SER A 186 -5.30 -13.47 0.72
N TYR A 187 -4.20 -13.53 1.47
CA TYR A 187 -3.04 -12.68 1.22
C TYR A 187 -1.72 -13.42 1.45
N LYS A 188 -0.66 -12.96 0.81
CA LYS A 188 0.70 -13.49 0.97
C LYS A 188 1.72 -12.36 0.95
N HIS A 189 2.56 -12.27 1.98
CA HIS A 189 3.76 -11.44 1.95
C HIS A 189 4.82 -12.12 1.07
N ILE A 190 5.45 -11.37 0.16
CA ILE A 190 6.44 -11.91 -0.79
C ILE A 190 7.90 -11.58 -0.43
N GLY A 191 8.15 -10.88 0.68
CA GLY A 191 9.49 -10.70 1.25
C GLY A 191 10.44 -9.78 0.47
N MET A 192 10.11 -9.39 -0.75
CA MET A 192 10.94 -8.48 -1.56
C MET A 192 10.50 -7.02 -1.44
N VAL A 193 11.44 -6.10 -1.66
CA VAL A 193 11.13 -4.67 -1.85
C VAL A 193 10.66 -4.46 -3.28
N VAL A 194 9.48 -3.89 -3.45
CA VAL A 194 8.87 -3.66 -4.77
C VAL A 194 9.07 -2.20 -5.21
N ALA A 195 8.77 -1.25 -4.32
CA ALA A 195 8.71 0.16 -4.67
C ALA A 195 9.66 1.02 -3.84
N ASP A 196 10.24 2.02 -4.49
CA ASP A 196 10.72 3.26 -3.89
C ASP A 196 9.55 4.25 -3.87
N TYR A 197 9.06 4.52 -2.66
CA TYR A 197 7.87 5.32 -2.40
C TYR A 197 8.23 6.80 -2.26
N ASP A 198 7.54 7.64 -3.03
CA ASP A 198 7.63 9.07 -2.91
C ASP A 198 6.92 9.55 -1.64
N PHE A 199 7.71 9.85 -0.62
CA PHE A 199 7.25 10.33 0.68
C PHE A 199 6.85 11.82 0.69
N THR A 200 6.70 12.44 -0.48
CA THR A 200 6.24 13.84 -0.62
C THR A 200 4.77 13.98 -0.98
N GLY A 201 4.08 12.87 -1.26
CA GLY A 201 2.66 12.84 -1.61
C GLY A 201 1.71 13.25 -0.47
N ILE A 202 0.45 13.50 -0.81
CA ILE A 202 -0.58 14.00 0.13
C ILE A 202 -0.77 13.12 1.37
N SER A 203 -0.65 11.80 1.24
CA SER A 203 -0.79 10.85 2.36
C SER A 203 0.39 10.89 3.34
N SER A 204 1.54 11.38 2.89
CA SER A 204 2.73 11.59 3.72
C SER A 204 2.81 13.01 4.29
N ASN A 205 1.91 13.91 3.89
CA ASN A 205 1.81 15.25 4.46
C ASN A 205 1.21 15.18 5.89
N PRO A 206 1.91 15.71 6.93
CA PRO A 206 1.38 15.77 8.29
C PRO A 206 0.01 16.44 8.42
N ASP A 207 -0.30 17.42 7.57
CA ASP A 207 -1.58 18.13 7.57
C ASP A 207 -2.75 17.22 7.22
N SER A 208 -2.48 16.14 6.48
CA SER A 208 -3.48 15.14 6.10
C SER A 208 -3.81 14.16 7.23
N TYR A 209 -3.03 14.14 8.33
CA TYR A 209 -3.21 13.16 9.40
C TYR A 209 -4.64 13.15 9.95
N ASN A 210 -5.19 14.33 10.26
CA ASN A 210 -6.54 14.42 10.82
C ASN A 210 -7.62 13.92 9.85
N LEU A 211 -7.43 14.17 8.55
CA LEU A 211 -8.33 13.67 7.50
C LEU A 211 -8.24 12.15 7.36
N VAL A 212 -7.04 11.59 7.38
CA VAL A 212 -6.84 10.13 7.37
C VAL A 212 -7.56 9.50 8.56
N GLN A 213 -7.37 10.04 9.77
CA GLN A 213 -7.99 9.49 10.98
C GLN A 213 -9.52 9.62 10.96
N SER A 214 -10.06 10.74 10.47
CA SER A 214 -11.52 10.91 10.39
C SER A 214 -12.16 9.95 9.38
N GLU A 215 -11.53 9.76 8.21
CA GLU A 215 -11.99 8.79 7.21
C GLU A 215 -11.91 7.36 7.71
N LYS A 216 -10.81 7.00 8.39
CA LYS A 216 -10.67 5.68 9.04
C LYS A 216 -11.79 5.43 10.04
N LYS A 217 -12.14 6.41 10.88
CA LYS A 217 -13.24 6.29 11.85
C LYS A 217 -14.58 6.02 11.16
N ILE A 218 -14.89 6.75 10.09
CA ILE A 218 -16.12 6.55 9.30
C ILE A 218 -16.21 5.11 8.77
N VAL A 219 -15.11 4.59 8.24
CA VAL A 219 -15.03 3.21 7.71
C VAL A 219 -15.16 2.19 8.84
N MET A 220 -14.48 2.40 9.97
CA MET A 220 -14.51 1.47 11.10
C MET A 220 -15.89 1.39 11.74
N GLU A 221 -16.59 2.52 11.85
CA GLU A 221 -17.97 2.56 12.29
C GLU A 221 -18.88 1.84 11.29
N ARG A 222 -18.74 2.15 9.99
CA ARG A 222 -19.58 1.59 8.91
C ARG A 222 -19.49 0.08 8.79
N TYR A 223 -18.29 -0.50 8.81
CA TYR A 223 -18.09 -1.92 8.49
C TYR A 223 -17.81 -2.82 9.69
N PHE A 224 -17.34 -2.23 10.80
CA PHE A 224 -16.95 -2.99 11.99
C PHE A 224 -17.73 -2.60 13.24
N GLY A 225 -18.65 -1.62 13.14
CA GLY A 225 -19.44 -1.12 14.27
C GLY A 225 -18.61 -0.47 15.37
N MET A 226 -17.35 -0.11 15.05
CA MET A 226 -16.41 0.48 16.01
C MET A 226 -16.54 1.99 15.97
N ASN A 227 -17.03 2.56 17.07
CA ASN A 227 -17.21 4.00 17.14
C ASN A 227 -15.87 4.74 17.28
N ALA A 228 -15.91 6.07 17.16
CA ALA A 228 -14.71 6.90 17.20
C ALA A 228 -13.90 6.76 18.50
N GLU A 229 -14.57 6.63 19.66
CA GLU A 229 -13.91 6.48 20.96
C GLU A 229 -13.20 5.13 21.07
N GLU A 230 -13.84 4.05 20.60
CA GLU A 230 -13.25 2.71 20.56
C GLU A 230 -12.04 2.66 19.61
N PHE A 231 -12.15 3.32 18.45
CA PHE A 231 -11.04 3.42 17.49
C PHE A 231 -9.85 4.15 18.11
N ASP A 232 -10.09 5.31 18.73
CA ASP A 232 -9.05 6.08 19.41
C ASP A 232 -8.41 5.27 20.55
N LEU A 233 -9.23 4.60 21.37
CA LEU A 233 -8.76 3.72 22.45
C LEU A 233 -7.88 2.59 21.91
N MET A 234 -8.23 1.97 20.80
CA MET A 234 -7.42 0.90 20.20
C MET A 234 -6.03 1.41 19.76
N SER A 235 -5.97 2.60 19.17
CA SER A 235 -4.70 3.23 18.78
C SER A 235 -3.87 3.61 20.02
N GLU A 236 -4.50 4.23 21.03
CA GLU A 236 -3.86 4.61 22.29
C GLU A 236 -3.33 3.41 23.08
N MET A 237 -4.09 2.31 23.17
CA MET A 237 -3.70 1.13 23.92
C MET A 237 -2.39 0.52 23.40
N LYS A 238 -2.18 0.54 22.08
CA LYS A 238 -0.90 0.11 21.50
C LYS A 238 0.23 1.06 21.83
N LEU A 239 0.04 2.37 21.68
CA LEU A 239 1.03 3.38 22.03
C LEU A 239 1.44 3.28 23.50
N LYS A 240 0.46 3.07 24.41
CA LYS A 240 0.70 2.86 25.84
C LYS A 240 1.51 1.59 26.11
N ARG A 241 1.18 0.47 25.45
CA ARG A 241 1.96 -0.79 25.57
C ARG A 241 3.40 -0.61 25.09
N VAL A 242 3.61 0.04 23.96
CA VAL A 242 4.96 0.34 23.42
C VAL A 242 5.72 1.27 24.36
N ARG A 243 5.09 2.36 24.83
CA ARG A 243 5.69 3.30 25.79
C ARG A 243 6.07 2.61 27.10
N ASN A 244 5.20 1.75 27.63
CA ASN A 244 5.47 0.99 28.85
C ASN A 244 6.64 0.02 28.64
N LEU A 245 6.72 -0.68 27.50
CA LEU A 245 7.85 -1.54 27.17
C LEU A 245 9.17 -0.75 27.04
N LEU A 246 9.16 0.39 26.35
CA LEU A 246 10.32 1.27 26.22
C LEU A 246 10.76 1.83 27.58
N TYR A 247 9.82 2.16 28.46
CA TYR A 247 10.10 2.59 29.82
C TYR A 247 10.72 1.47 30.66
N ILE A 248 10.13 0.26 30.65
CA ILE A 248 10.67 -0.93 31.35
C ILE A 248 12.08 -1.26 30.86
N LYS A 249 12.35 -1.13 29.55
CA LYS A 249 13.67 -1.37 28.93
C LYS A 249 14.77 -0.48 29.53
N LYS A 250 14.44 0.70 30.08
CA LYS A 250 15.41 1.58 30.77
C LYS A 250 15.94 0.97 32.09
N PHE A 251 15.27 -0.03 32.65
CA PHE A 251 15.64 -0.65 33.92
C PHE A 251 16.13 -2.09 33.72
N ARG A 252 17.39 -2.38 34.12
CA ARG A 252 18.06 -3.67 33.86
C ARG A 252 17.31 -4.88 34.43
N TRP A 253 16.86 -4.79 35.69
CA TRP A 253 16.22 -5.90 36.40
C TRP A 253 14.77 -6.16 35.93
N PRO A 254 13.88 -5.16 35.85
CA PRO A 254 12.55 -5.31 35.26
C PRO A 254 12.57 -5.84 33.82
N TRP A 255 13.52 -5.39 33.00
CA TRP A 255 13.68 -5.89 31.64
C TRP A 255 14.12 -7.35 31.58
N LYS A 256 15.05 -7.78 32.46
CA LYS A 256 15.43 -9.20 32.59
C LYS A 256 14.27 -10.06 33.06
N LEU A 257 13.49 -9.59 34.04
CA LEU A 257 12.30 -10.29 34.53
C LEU A 257 11.24 -10.44 33.43
N LEU A 258 10.93 -9.36 32.71
CA LEU A 258 9.97 -9.38 31.59
C LEU A 258 10.41 -10.37 30.50
N LYS A 259 11.70 -10.36 30.13
CA LYS A 259 12.27 -11.32 29.16
C LYS A 259 12.21 -12.76 29.68
N GLY A 260 12.54 -12.98 30.95
CA GLY A 260 12.48 -14.30 31.58
C GLY A 260 11.06 -14.87 31.58
N PHE A 261 10.08 -14.06 31.99
CA PHE A 261 8.67 -14.42 31.96
C PHE A 261 8.18 -14.71 30.53
N SER A 262 8.56 -13.86 29.57
CA SER A 262 8.25 -14.08 28.15
C SER A 262 8.84 -15.39 27.62
N ASN A 263 10.08 -15.73 27.98
CA ASN A 263 10.73 -16.98 27.56
C ASN A 263 10.04 -18.21 28.16
N ILE A 264 9.59 -18.12 29.42
CA ILE A 264 8.81 -19.18 30.07
C ILE A 264 7.50 -19.38 29.32
N LEU A 265 6.75 -18.31 29.06
CA LEU A 265 5.50 -18.38 28.29
C LEU A 265 5.70 -18.98 26.89
N LEU A 266 6.75 -18.54 26.18
CA LEU A 266 7.08 -19.07 24.85
C LEU A 266 7.44 -20.56 24.87
N ALA A 267 7.96 -21.09 25.98
CA ALA A 267 8.25 -22.52 26.11
C ALA A 267 6.99 -23.39 26.16
N PHE A 268 5.84 -22.82 26.53
CA PHE A 268 4.54 -23.50 26.57
C PHE A 268 3.69 -23.29 25.32
N LEU A 269 4.11 -22.42 24.40
CA LEU A 269 3.41 -22.18 23.14
C LEU A 269 3.93 -23.14 22.06
N PRO A 270 3.06 -23.58 21.12
CA PRO A 270 3.48 -24.34 19.95
C PRO A 270 4.58 -23.56 19.22
N LYS A 271 5.72 -24.22 18.95
CA LYS A 271 6.79 -23.57 18.19
C LYS A 271 6.23 -23.14 16.83
N PRO A 272 6.44 -21.88 16.40
CA PRO A 272 6.03 -21.48 15.07
C PRO A 272 6.70 -22.40 14.06
N ASN A 273 5.93 -22.91 13.09
CA ASN A 273 6.48 -23.69 12.00
C ASN A 273 7.61 -22.89 11.37
N LYS A 274 8.82 -23.45 11.36
CA LYS A 274 9.92 -22.91 10.55
C LYS A 274 9.49 -23.05 9.09
N ARG A 275 8.98 -21.96 8.51
CA ARG A 275 8.92 -21.74 7.07
C ARG A 275 10.03 -20.77 6.74
#